data_AF-G3INI4-F1
#
_entry.id   AF-G3INI4-F1
#
_cell.length_a   1.000
_cell.length_b   1.000
_cell.length_c   1.000
_cell.angle_alpha   90.00
_cell.angle_beta   90.00
_cell.angle_gamma   90.00
#
_symmetry.space_group_name_H-M   'P 1'
#
loop_
_entity.id
_entity.type
_entity.pdbx_description
1 polymer ?
#
loop_
_entity_poly.entity_id
_entity_poly.type
_entity_poly.pdbx_seq_one_letter_code
_entity_poly.pdbx_strand_id
1 'polypeptide(L)'
;MIVFADLALRCLVETYAASFEERNEEPLAKRIKNDKTEKESNILFKEGNEKNIPEMWTPVAGIVIALCCHHRCDWRHYVGKEYFKALGLGAVDFYYFQRMSSWATCGMRRTSLEASDITTKRKDDQNSDNDEHDDGGDRLTDGSTDGVPGILTAEEKKNIGHLCKLLIDQGRLQYLQQKGFSPALQYYTDPSVSLENVLLTAVPAHLSSQEATH
;
A
#
# COMPACT_ATOMS: atom_id res chain seq x y z
N MET A 1 0.69 -12.95 -3.80
CA MET A 1 -0.64 -12.34 -4.07
C MET A 1 -0.70 -10.83 -3.77
N ILE A 2 0.41 -10.06 -3.73
CA ILE A 2 0.37 -8.61 -3.42
C ILE A 2 1.37 -7.85 -4.32
N VAL A 3 1.15 -7.90 -5.64
CA VAL A 3 1.90 -7.06 -6.62
C VAL A 3 1.06 -5.82 -7.01
N PHE A 4 -0.17 -5.72 -6.51
CA PHE A 4 -1.16 -4.80 -7.04
C PHE A 4 -1.65 -3.76 -6.04
N ALA A 5 -0.99 -3.52 -4.90
CA ALA A 5 -1.43 -2.50 -3.95
C ALA A 5 -1.57 -1.12 -4.62
N ASP A 6 -0.54 -0.70 -5.36
CA ASP A 6 -0.52 0.60 -6.04
C ASP A 6 -1.44 0.63 -7.28
N LEU A 7 -1.63 -0.50 -7.98
CA LEU A 7 -2.61 -0.58 -9.06
C LEU A 7 -4.04 -0.53 -8.51
N ALA A 8 -4.33 -1.24 -7.42
CA ALA A 8 -5.62 -1.24 -6.74
C ALA A 8 -5.96 0.16 -6.23
N LEU A 9 -4.99 0.87 -5.63
CA LEU A 9 -5.16 2.26 -5.22
C LEU A 9 -5.56 3.15 -6.42
N ARG A 10 -4.85 3.06 -7.55
CA ARG A 10 -5.22 3.83 -8.75
C ARG A 10 -6.60 3.47 -9.28
N CYS A 11 -6.90 2.19 -9.44
CA CYS A 11 -8.20 1.75 -9.93
C CYS A 11 -9.34 2.20 -9.01
N LEU A 12 -9.15 2.07 -7.70
CA LEU A 12 -10.18 2.45 -6.72
C LEU A 12 -10.41 3.96 -6.67
N VAL A 13 -9.34 4.74 -6.77
CA VAL A 13 -9.40 6.19 -6.55
C VAL A 13 -9.62 6.98 -7.85
N GLU A 14 -8.95 6.61 -8.94
CA GLU A 14 -8.98 7.36 -10.21
C GLU A 14 -10.12 6.92 -11.12
N THR A 15 -10.34 5.61 -11.31
CA THR A 15 -11.45 5.13 -12.14
C THR A 15 -12.79 5.51 -11.51
N TYR A 16 -12.86 5.51 -10.18
CA TYR A 16 -14.07 5.92 -9.49
C TYR A 16 -14.32 7.43 -9.62
N ALA A 17 -13.29 8.27 -9.43
CA ALA A 17 -13.40 9.71 -9.62
C ALA A 17 -13.87 10.06 -11.05
N ALA A 18 -13.32 9.40 -12.07
CA ALA A 18 -13.73 9.58 -13.46
C ALA A 18 -15.21 9.20 -13.69
N SER A 19 -15.68 8.10 -13.10
CA SER A 19 -17.09 7.69 -13.20
C SER A 19 -18.07 8.66 -12.52
N PHE A 20 -17.61 9.47 -11.56
CA PHE A 20 -18.40 10.51 -10.93
C PHE A 20 -18.48 11.77 -11.80
N GLU A 21 -17.36 12.17 -12.42
CA GLU A 21 -17.34 13.29 -13.36
C GLU A 21 -18.21 13.00 -14.61
N GLU A 22 -18.18 11.76 -15.13
CA GLU A 22 -19.06 11.34 -16.23
C GLU A 22 -20.56 11.34 -15.88
N ARG A 23 -20.93 11.20 -14.59
CA ARG A 23 -22.33 11.34 -14.14
C ARG A 23 -22.77 12.79 -13.98
N ASN A 24 -21.83 13.74 -13.93
CA ASN A 24 -22.12 15.17 -13.95
C ASN A 24 -22.21 15.74 -15.37
N GLU A 25 -21.79 14.98 -16.39
CA GLU A 25 -22.20 15.24 -17.76
C GLU A 25 -23.56 14.55 -18.03
N GLU A 26 -24.54 15.38 -18.38
CA GLU A 26 -25.92 14.98 -18.66
C GLU A 26 -25.95 13.82 -19.67
N PRO A 27 -26.54 12.64 -19.34
CA PRO A 27 -26.63 11.55 -20.30
C PRO A 27 -27.49 12.02 -21.47
N LEU A 28 -26.93 12.03 -22.68
CA LEU A 28 -27.70 12.28 -23.90
C LEU A 28 -28.94 11.37 -23.89
N ALA A 29 -30.11 12.02 -23.90
CA ALA A 29 -31.41 11.38 -23.75
C ALA A 29 -31.52 10.16 -24.67
N LYS A 30 -31.55 8.97 -24.07
CA LYS A 30 -31.93 7.75 -24.79
C LYS A 30 -33.37 7.96 -25.25
N ARG A 31 -33.54 8.11 -26.56
CA ARG A 31 -34.81 8.17 -27.28
C ARG A 31 -35.72 7.03 -26.80
N ILE A 32 -36.69 7.36 -25.95
CA ILE A 32 -37.74 6.44 -25.52
C ILE A 32 -38.63 6.17 -26.74
N LYS A 33 -38.76 4.90 -27.11
CA LYS A 33 -39.77 4.45 -28.07
C LYS A 33 -41.07 4.27 -27.29
N ASN A 34 -42.04 5.13 -27.55
CA ASN A 34 -43.38 5.06 -26.97
C ASN A 34 -44.02 3.68 -27.20
N ASP A 35 -44.58 3.10 -26.14
CA ASP A 35 -45.93 2.55 -26.22
C ASP A 35 -46.69 2.79 -24.90
N LYS A 36 -47.98 3.01 -25.06
CA LYS A 36 -48.94 3.63 -24.14
C LYS A 36 -49.29 2.70 -22.97
N THR A 37 -49.58 3.26 -21.79
CA THR A 37 -50.91 3.25 -21.14
C THR A 37 -50.82 3.89 -19.74
N GLU A 38 -51.83 4.70 -19.45
CA GLU A 38 -52.07 5.60 -18.31
C GLU A 38 -52.09 4.92 -16.93
N LYS A 39 -51.62 5.64 -15.90
CA LYS A 39 -52.45 6.02 -14.73
C LYS A 39 -51.71 6.97 -13.78
N GLU A 40 -52.42 8.04 -13.46
CA GLU A 40 -52.05 9.15 -12.58
C GLU A 40 -52.00 8.73 -11.10
N SER A 41 -51.10 9.33 -10.34
CA SER A 41 -51.40 9.77 -8.98
C SER A 41 -50.52 10.97 -8.62
N ASN A 42 -51.15 12.14 -8.62
CA ASN A 42 -50.62 13.41 -8.14
C ASN A 42 -50.30 13.37 -6.65
N ILE A 43 -49.09 13.73 -6.24
CA ILE A 43 -48.86 14.57 -5.06
C ILE A 43 -47.83 15.64 -5.41
N LEU A 44 -48.35 16.84 -5.67
CA LEU A 44 -47.65 18.10 -5.61
C LEU A 44 -47.50 18.47 -4.12
N PHE A 45 -46.30 18.85 -3.65
CA PHE A 45 -46.10 20.11 -2.91
C PHE A 45 -44.63 20.37 -2.59
N LYS A 46 -44.20 21.55 -3.09
CA LYS A 46 -43.28 22.56 -2.53
C LYS A 46 -41.77 22.38 -2.70
N GLU A 47 -41.30 23.19 -3.65
CA GLU A 47 -40.01 23.88 -3.66
C GLU A 47 -39.62 24.41 -2.27
N GLY A 48 -38.48 23.94 -1.79
CA GLY A 48 -37.65 24.58 -0.78
C GLY A 48 -36.27 24.78 -1.39
N ASN A 49 -35.92 26.04 -1.60
CA ASN A 49 -34.64 26.51 -2.10
C ASN A 49 -33.53 26.18 -1.07
N GLU A 50 -32.96 25.00 -1.16
CA GLU A 50 -31.67 24.68 -0.53
C GLU A 50 -30.61 24.68 -1.63
N LYS A 51 -29.60 25.52 -1.43
CA LYS A 51 -28.40 25.54 -2.26
C LYS A 51 -27.81 24.13 -2.22
N ASN A 52 -28.02 23.36 -3.28
CA ASN A 52 -27.39 22.06 -3.48
C ASN A 52 -25.89 22.32 -3.63
N ILE A 53 -25.17 22.40 -2.50
CA ILE A 53 -23.75 22.13 -2.48
C ILE A 53 -23.68 20.66 -2.91
N PRO A 54 -23.06 20.32 -4.04
CA PRO A 54 -22.89 18.92 -4.40
C PRO A 54 -22.02 18.31 -3.30
N GLU A 55 -22.65 17.61 -2.35
CA GLU A 55 -21.89 16.85 -1.38
C GLU A 55 -21.08 15.85 -2.18
N MET A 56 -19.76 16.01 -2.13
CA MET A 56 -18.80 15.19 -2.84
C MET A 56 -18.65 13.88 -2.07
N TRP A 57 -19.65 13.00 -2.17
CA TRP A 57 -19.60 11.68 -1.55
C TRP A 57 -18.59 10.84 -2.32
N THR A 58 -17.42 10.60 -1.72
CA THR A 58 -16.49 9.56 -2.16
C THR A 58 -17.12 8.20 -1.85
N PRO A 59 -17.46 7.37 -2.85
CA PRO A 59 -18.30 6.17 -2.63
C PRO A 59 -17.53 4.99 -2.05
N VAL A 60 -16.23 5.19 -1.86
CA VAL A 60 -15.37 4.36 -1.05
C VAL A 60 -15.47 4.86 0.38
N ALA A 61 -16.23 4.14 1.22
CA ALA A 61 -16.36 4.47 2.65
C ALA A 61 -15.02 4.34 3.40
N GLY A 62 -14.11 3.49 2.92
CA GLY A 62 -12.76 3.37 3.44
C GLY A 62 -11.91 2.39 2.65
N ILE A 63 -10.60 2.45 2.88
CA ILE A 63 -9.56 1.63 2.26
C ILE A 63 -8.78 0.96 3.38
N VAL A 64 -8.51 -0.34 3.25
CA VAL A 64 -7.68 -1.12 4.18
C VAL A 64 -6.79 -2.05 3.35
N ILE A 65 -5.46 -1.86 3.40
CA ILE A 65 -4.49 -2.63 2.63
C ILE A 65 -3.33 -3.07 3.53
N ALA A 66 -3.08 -4.37 3.64
CA ALA A 66 -1.87 -4.89 4.29
C ALA A 66 -0.65 -4.66 3.38
N LEU A 67 0.36 -3.97 3.90
CA LEU A 67 1.56 -3.58 3.17
C LEU A 67 2.70 -4.53 3.52
N CYS A 68 3.13 -5.37 2.58
CA CYS A 68 4.14 -6.41 2.85
C CYS A 68 5.09 -6.77 1.71
N CYS A 69 4.81 -6.34 0.48
CA CYS A 69 5.56 -6.74 -0.71
C CYS A 69 6.25 -5.54 -1.37
N HIS A 70 6.82 -4.62 -0.58
CA HIS A 70 7.51 -3.43 -1.09
C HIS A 70 8.61 -3.78 -2.10
N HIS A 71 9.30 -4.90 -1.90
CA HIS A 71 10.31 -5.43 -2.81
C HIS A 71 9.77 -5.86 -4.19
N ARG A 72 8.46 -5.90 -4.39
CA ARG A 72 7.81 -6.18 -5.68
C ARG A 72 7.13 -4.95 -6.27
N CYS A 73 7.23 -3.80 -5.62
CA CYS A 73 6.66 -2.57 -6.14
C CYS A 73 7.39 -2.13 -7.41
N ASP A 74 6.63 -1.84 -8.46
CA ASP A 74 7.18 -1.36 -9.71
C ASP A 74 6.93 0.15 -9.84
N TRP A 75 7.98 0.89 -10.19
CA TRP A 75 7.91 2.33 -10.38
C TRP A 75 6.79 2.74 -11.34
N ARG A 76 6.51 1.98 -12.40
CA ARG A 76 5.45 2.26 -13.38
C ARG A 76 4.09 2.36 -12.71
N HIS A 77 3.80 1.51 -11.74
CA HIS A 77 2.50 1.40 -11.09
C HIS A 77 2.40 2.14 -9.77
N TYR A 78 3.54 2.49 -9.17
CA TYR A 78 3.63 3.19 -7.90
C TYR A 78 2.90 4.55 -7.94
N VAL A 79 2.10 4.81 -6.91
CA VAL A 79 1.23 6.00 -6.83
C VAL A 79 1.92 7.22 -6.22
N GLY A 80 2.96 7.02 -5.41
CA GLY A 80 3.68 8.08 -4.71
C GLY A 80 4.82 8.69 -5.51
N LYS A 81 4.71 8.79 -6.85
CA LYS A 81 5.81 9.30 -7.69
C LYS A 81 6.08 10.78 -7.43
N GLU A 82 5.03 11.55 -7.22
CA GLU A 82 5.08 12.98 -6.93
C GLU A 82 5.79 13.25 -5.61
N TYR A 83 5.55 12.39 -4.60
CA TYR A 83 6.27 12.41 -3.33
C TYR A 83 7.78 12.21 -3.52
N PHE A 84 8.18 11.18 -4.26
CA PHE A 84 9.59 10.91 -4.55
C PHE A 84 10.23 12.07 -5.31
N LYS A 85 9.57 12.58 -6.36
CA LYS A 85 10.06 13.72 -7.14
C LYS A 85 10.23 14.98 -6.28
N ALA A 86 9.33 15.23 -5.33
CA ALA A 86 9.43 16.37 -4.42
C ALA A 86 10.66 16.28 -3.49
N LEU A 87 11.16 15.07 -3.22
CA LEU A 87 12.40 14.82 -2.49
C LEU A 87 13.65 14.80 -3.38
N GLY A 88 13.50 15.06 -4.69
CA GLY A 88 14.58 14.93 -5.67
C GLY A 88 14.92 13.50 -6.07
N LEU A 89 14.04 12.53 -5.75
CA LEU A 89 14.22 11.11 -6.04
C LEU A 89 13.50 10.70 -7.33
N GLY A 90 14.13 9.83 -8.11
CA GLY A 90 13.62 9.29 -9.37
C GLY A 90 13.39 7.78 -9.35
N ALA A 91 13.15 7.22 -10.55
CA ALA A 91 12.93 5.79 -10.74
C ALA A 91 14.13 4.93 -10.32
N VAL A 92 15.35 5.45 -10.54
CA VAL A 92 16.60 4.78 -10.18
C VAL A 92 16.74 4.70 -8.66
N ASP A 93 16.47 5.80 -7.95
CA ASP A 93 16.51 5.81 -6.49
C ASP A 93 15.45 4.87 -5.92
N PHE A 94 14.23 4.95 -6.45
CA PHE A 94 13.14 4.05 -6.07
C PHE A 94 13.53 2.58 -6.21
N TYR A 95 14.23 2.20 -7.29
CA TYR A 95 14.74 0.83 -7.45
C TYR A 95 15.66 0.40 -6.29
N TYR A 96 16.56 1.27 -5.83
CA TYR A 96 17.40 0.97 -4.68
C TYR A 96 16.59 0.87 -3.37
N PHE A 97 15.70 1.82 -3.09
CA PHE A 97 14.82 1.75 -1.91
C PHE A 97 13.95 0.50 -1.92
N GLN A 98 13.39 0.15 -3.09
CA GLN A 98 12.62 -1.08 -3.30
C GLN A 98 13.46 -2.32 -2.97
N ARG A 99 14.72 -2.40 -3.43
CA ARG A 99 15.58 -3.55 -3.12
C ARG A 99 15.95 -3.62 -1.65
N MET A 100 16.37 -2.49 -1.08
CA MET A 100 16.75 -2.37 0.33
C MET A 100 15.56 -2.65 1.27
N SER A 101 14.31 -2.45 0.83
CA SER A 101 13.12 -2.77 1.62
C SER A 101 13.04 -4.25 2.05
N SER A 102 13.65 -5.17 1.29
CA SER A 102 13.71 -6.60 1.64
C SER A 102 14.51 -6.87 2.92
N TRP A 103 15.46 -5.98 3.25
CA TRP A 103 16.30 -6.10 4.46
C TRP A 103 15.49 -5.99 5.75
N ALA A 104 14.32 -5.33 5.73
CA ALA A 104 13.43 -5.22 6.89
C ALA A 104 12.99 -6.59 7.44
N THR A 105 13.00 -7.62 6.59
CA THR A 105 12.56 -8.98 6.93
C THR A 105 13.69 -10.01 6.93
N CYS A 106 14.92 -9.58 6.62
CA CYS A 106 16.11 -10.42 6.74
C CYS A 106 16.38 -10.66 8.23
N GLY A 107 15.74 -11.65 8.85
CA GLY A 107 15.95 -11.86 10.28
C GLY A 107 15.11 -12.88 11.03
N MET A 108 14.12 -13.57 10.45
CA MET A 108 13.44 -14.66 11.16
C MET A 108 14.19 -16.00 11.06
N ARG A 109 15.52 -15.96 11.23
CA ARG A 109 16.29 -17.13 11.69
C ARG A 109 17.02 -16.79 12.97
N ARG A 110 16.28 -16.31 13.97
CA ARG A 110 16.69 -16.59 15.34
C ARG A 110 16.30 -18.04 15.60
N THR A 111 17.26 -18.95 15.44
CA THR A 111 17.16 -20.29 16.01
C THR A 111 16.98 -20.11 17.51
N SER A 112 15.73 -20.10 17.97
CA SER A 112 15.41 -20.47 19.33
C SER A 112 15.75 -21.95 19.45
N LEU A 113 16.95 -22.28 19.92
CA LEU A 113 17.25 -23.51 20.67
C LEU A 113 18.58 -23.29 21.41
N GLU A 114 18.49 -22.86 22.67
CA GLU A 114 19.31 -23.54 23.66
C GLU A 114 18.87 -25.02 23.70
N ALA A 115 19.85 -25.89 23.94
CA ALA A 115 19.75 -27.35 24.07
C ALA A 115 19.64 -28.17 22.77
N SER A 116 20.78 -28.59 22.22
CA SER A 116 21.31 -29.94 22.48
C SER A 116 22.57 -30.19 21.64
N ASP A 117 23.66 -30.53 22.33
CA ASP A 117 24.68 -31.41 21.77
C ASP A 117 23.98 -32.61 21.12
N ILE A 118 24.33 -32.92 19.86
CA ILE A 118 24.65 -34.26 19.36
C ILE A 118 24.92 -34.13 17.85
N THR A 119 26.17 -34.46 17.51
CA THR A 119 26.65 -34.87 16.19
C THR A 119 25.65 -35.75 15.44
N THR A 120 25.37 -35.48 14.17
CA THR A 120 25.57 -36.43 13.05
C THR A 120 25.16 -35.85 11.69
N LYS A 121 26.02 -36.12 10.70
CA LYS A 121 25.81 -35.89 9.27
C LYS A 121 24.54 -36.59 8.75
N ARG A 122 23.85 -35.99 7.78
CA ARG A 122 23.28 -36.67 6.59
C ARG A 122 22.90 -35.68 5.48
N LYS A 123 23.00 -36.19 4.25
CA LYS A 123 22.91 -35.53 2.93
C LYS A 123 21.47 -35.48 2.40
N ASP A 124 21.33 -34.60 1.39
CA ASP A 124 20.37 -34.56 0.27
C ASP A 124 18.90 -34.28 0.57
N ASP A 125 18.39 -33.19 -0.01
CA ASP A 125 17.38 -33.28 -1.07
C ASP A 125 17.35 -32.00 -1.93
N GLN A 126 17.44 -32.20 -3.24
CA GLN A 126 17.29 -31.15 -4.25
C GLN A 126 15.81 -30.87 -4.47
N ASN A 127 15.42 -29.60 -4.42
CA ASN A 127 14.30 -29.11 -5.22
C ASN A 127 14.69 -27.79 -5.87
N SER A 128 14.53 -27.77 -7.19
CA SER A 128 14.94 -26.71 -8.10
C SER A 128 13.77 -25.77 -8.30
N ASP A 129 13.79 -24.60 -7.65
CA ASP A 129 13.07 -23.43 -8.12
C ASP A 129 14.10 -22.31 -8.34
N ASN A 130 14.32 -22.00 -9.62
CA ASN A 130 15.19 -20.93 -10.08
C ASN A 130 14.56 -19.58 -9.76
N ASP A 131 14.90 -19.00 -8.61
CA ASP A 131 14.98 -17.55 -8.48
C ASP A 131 16.48 -17.20 -8.53
N GLU A 132 16.90 -16.64 -9.66
CA GLU A 132 18.25 -16.11 -9.86
C GLU A 132 18.46 -14.91 -8.93
N HIS A 133 18.84 -15.22 -7.70
CA HIS A 133 19.49 -14.26 -6.83
C HIS A 133 20.90 -14.03 -7.35
N ASP A 134 21.12 -12.85 -7.94
CA ASP A 134 22.43 -12.21 -7.95
C ASP A 134 22.80 -11.87 -6.49
N ASP A 135 23.19 -12.92 -5.76
CA ASP A 135 23.82 -12.88 -4.44
C ASP A 135 25.35 -12.86 -4.66
N GLY A 136 25.81 -11.81 -5.32
CA GLY A 136 27.22 -11.45 -5.32
C GLY A 136 27.55 -10.70 -4.03
N GLY A 137 27.62 -11.39 -2.88
CA GLY A 137 27.95 -10.71 -1.63
C GLY A 137 27.85 -11.50 -0.33
N ASP A 138 28.72 -12.50 -0.19
CA ASP A 138 29.33 -12.91 1.08
C ASP A 138 28.49 -13.73 2.07
N ARG A 139 28.57 -15.07 1.91
CA ARG A 139 28.26 -16.04 2.95
C ARG A 139 29.36 -16.03 4.01
N LEU A 140 29.37 -15.03 4.89
CA LEU A 140 30.16 -15.10 6.12
C LEU A 140 29.36 -15.71 7.25
N THR A 141 30.01 -16.69 7.84
CA THR A 141 29.73 -17.36 9.09
C THR A 141 29.32 -16.40 10.20
N ASP A 142 28.26 -16.79 10.90
CA ASP A 142 27.77 -16.19 12.14
C ASP A 142 28.91 -16.03 13.17
N GLY A 143 29.04 -14.81 13.71
CA GLY A 143 29.98 -14.47 14.78
C GLY A 143 31.00 -13.39 14.41
N SER A 144 30.71 -12.14 14.80
CA SER A 144 31.66 -11.03 14.96
C SER A 144 32.16 -10.33 13.68
N THR A 145 31.31 -9.53 13.05
CA THR A 145 31.72 -8.47 12.09
C THR A 145 31.79 -7.09 12.75
N ASP A 146 32.28 -6.99 13.98
CA ASP A 146 32.40 -5.71 14.72
C ASP A 146 33.60 -4.85 14.29
N GLY A 147 34.13 -5.01 13.06
CA GLY A 147 35.43 -4.38 12.77
C GLY A 147 35.87 -4.15 11.33
N VAL A 148 35.03 -4.33 10.30
CA VAL A 148 35.42 -3.94 8.93
C VAL A 148 34.71 -2.63 8.57
N PRO A 149 35.43 -1.48 8.49
CA PRO A 149 34.83 -0.21 8.10
C PRO A 149 34.15 -0.33 6.73
N GLY A 150 32.84 -0.15 6.68
CA GLY A 150 32.05 -0.13 5.44
C GLY A 150 31.06 -1.29 5.25
N ILE A 151 31.04 -2.30 6.13
CA ILE A 151 30.01 -3.35 6.09
C ILE A 151 28.93 -3.03 7.12
N LEU A 152 27.69 -2.86 6.66
CA LEU A 152 26.53 -2.69 7.53
C LEU A 152 26.23 -3.99 8.27
N THR A 153 26.05 -3.89 9.59
CA THR A 153 25.56 -4.98 10.43
C THR A 153 24.16 -5.43 10.00
N ALA A 154 23.75 -6.64 10.41
CA ALA A 154 22.41 -7.14 10.13
C ALA A 154 21.31 -6.22 10.70
N GLU A 155 21.53 -5.65 11.88
CA GLU A 155 20.57 -4.74 12.52
C GLU A 155 20.50 -3.40 11.76
N GLU A 156 21.63 -2.86 11.31
CA GLU A 156 21.63 -1.65 10.48
C GLU A 156 20.92 -1.87 9.14
N LYS A 157 21.19 -3.00 8.46
CA LYS A 157 20.48 -3.37 7.21
C LYS A 157 18.99 -3.46 7.45
N LYS A 158 18.56 -4.10 8.54
CA LYS A 158 17.15 -4.21 8.91
C LYS A 158 16.52 -2.84 9.14
N ASN A 159 17.19 -1.96 9.87
CA ASN A 159 16.73 -0.59 10.11
C ASN A 159 16.60 0.20 8.80
N ILE A 160 17.60 0.11 7.92
CA ILE A 160 17.54 0.72 6.58
C ILE A 160 16.36 0.16 5.78
N GLY A 161 16.13 -1.15 5.82
CA GLY A 161 14.99 -1.77 5.17
C GLY A 161 13.65 -1.24 5.67
N HIS A 162 13.50 -1.07 6.99
CA HIS A 162 12.28 -0.46 7.57
C HIS A 162 12.09 0.99 7.10
N LEU A 163 13.16 1.78 7.05
CA LEU A 163 13.11 3.15 6.54
C LEU A 163 12.74 3.20 5.05
N CYS A 164 13.24 2.26 4.26
CA CYS A 164 12.90 2.14 2.84
C CYS A 164 11.42 1.80 2.65
N LYS A 165 10.87 0.87 3.44
CA LYS A 165 9.43 0.58 3.44
C LYS A 165 8.61 1.81 3.80
N LEU A 166 8.99 2.50 4.87
CA LEU A 166 8.32 3.71 5.34
C LEU A 166 8.33 4.82 4.28
N LEU A 167 9.45 5.02 3.57
CA LEU A 167 9.55 6.02 2.50
C LEU A 167 8.56 5.73 1.36
N ILE A 168 8.46 4.46 0.95
CA ILE A 168 7.50 4.03 -0.07
C ILE A 168 6.06 4.20 0.44
N ASP A 169 5.80 3.88 1.71
CA ASP A 169 4.46 4.03 2.29
C ASP A 169 4.05 5.50 2.45
N GLN A 170 5.00 6.39 2.77
CA GLN A 170 4.73 7.81 2.88
C GLN A 170 4.26 8.42 1.55
N GLY A 171 4.76 7.93 0.42
CA GLY A 171 4.24 8.34 -0.88
C GLY A 171 2.81 7.86 -1.14
N ARG A 172 2.42 6.68 -0.62
CA ARG A 172 1.02 6.21 -0.67
C ARG A 172 0.09 7.04 0.21
N LEU A 173 0.56 7.44 1.39
CA LEU A 173 -0.16 8.35 2.28
C LEU A 173 -0.39 9.69 1.61
N GLN A 174 0.66 10.30 1.05
CA GLN A 174 0.52 11.59 0.38
C GLN A 174 -0.41 11.50 -0.83
N TYR A 175 -0.32 10.43 -1.63
CA TYR A 175 -1.24 10.17 -2.74
C TYR A 175 -2.70 10.14 -2.28
N LEU A 176 -3.00 9.39 -1.22
CA LEU A 176 -4.37 9.31 -0.67
C LEU A 176 -4.86 10.63 -0.08
N GLN A 177 -3.99 11.39 0.60
CA GLN A 177 -4.31 12.73 1.11
C GLN A 177 -4.70 13.68 -0.02
N GLN A 178 -3.94 13.70 -1.11
CA GLN A 178 -4.24 14.51 -2.29
C GLN A 178 -5.57 14.14 -2.97
N LYS A 179 -6.05 12.92 -2.72
CA LYS A 179 -7.33 12.40 -3.25
C LYS A 179 -8.49 12.54 -2.27
N GLY A 180 -8.32 13.31 -1.19
CA GLY A 180 -9.40 13.62 -0.25
C GLY A 180 -9.65 12.57 0.81
N PHE A 181 -8.71 11.65 1.04
CA PHE A 181 -8.76 10.71 2.15
C PHE A 181 -7.91 11.20 3.34
N SER A 182 -8.24 10.71 4.53
CA SER A 182 -7.42 10.76 5.75
C SER A 182 -6.75 9.41 5.94
N PRO A 183 -5.52 9.20 5.44
CA PRO A 183 -4.83 7.93 5.56
C PRO A 183 -3.96 7.86 6.83
N ALA A 184 -3.75 6.62 7.29
CA ALA A 184 -2.86 6.31 8.40
C ALA A 184 -2.16 4.97 8.16
N LEU A 185 -0.96 4.82 8.71
CA LEU A 185 -0.28 3.55 8.88
C LEU A 185 -0.57 3.01 10.28
N GLN A 186 -1.02 1.77 10.36
CA GLN A 186 -1.35 1.09 11.62
C GLN A 186 -0.66 -0.26 11.67
N TYR A 187 -0.56 -0.85 12.85
CA TYR A 187 -0.05 -2.22 13.02
C TYR A 187 -1.20 -3.17 13.33
N TYR A 188 -1.36 -4.21 12.52
CA TYR A 188 -2.48 -5.16 12.70
C TYR A 188 -2.12 -6.37 13.56
N THR A 189 -0.83 -6.59 13.84
CA THR A 189 -0.34 -7.66 14.71
C THR A 189 1.02 -7.31 15.32
N ASP A 190 1.39 -8.00 16.39
CA ASP A 190 2.72 -7.87 17.00
C ASP A 190 3.83 -8.34 16.04
N PRO A 191 5.00 -7.66 16.01
CA PRO A 191 6.15 -8.06 15.19
C PRO A 191 6.64 -9.50 15.44
N SER A 192 6.39 -10.07 16.62
CA SER A 192 6.69 -11.48 16.93
C SER A 192 5.84 -12.48 16.15
N VAL A 193 4.65 -12.06 15.70
CA VAL A 193 3.73 -12.87 14.87
C VAL A 193 4.06 -12.70 13.39
N SER A 194 4.26 -11.46 12.94
CA SER A 194 4.63 -11.15 11.55
C SER A 194 5.51 -9.91 11.48
N LEU A 195 6.62 -9.99 10.75
CA LEU A 195 7.46 -8.83 10.43
C LEU A 195 6.80 -7.89 9.41
N GLU A 196 5.75 -8.36 8.74
CA GLU A 196 4.98 -7.61 7.74
C GLU A 196 3.65 -7.16 8.32
N ASN A 197 3.69 -6.40 9.40
CA ASN A 197 2.53 -6.05 10.22
C ASN A 197 1.93 -4.67 9.95
N VAL A 198 2.33 -3.99 8.87
CA VAL A 198 1.85 -2.63 8.55
C VAL A 198 0.57 -2.68 7.71
N LEU A 199 -0.39 -1.85 8.09
CA LEU A 199 -1.69 -1.67 7.45
C LEU A 199 -1.84 -0.22 7.00
N LEU A 200 -2.13 0.00 5.72
CA LEU A 200 -2.59 1.28 5.21
C LEU A 200 -4.10 1.36 5.34
N THR A 201 -4.58 2.28 6.15
CA THR A 201 -6.01 2.60 6.28
C THR A 201 -6.28 3.97 5.72
N ALA A 202 -7.45 4.21 5.13
CA ALA A 202 -7.87 5.56 4.75
C ALA A 202 -9.38 5.68 4.72
N VAL A 203 -9.92 6.77 5.27
CA VAL A 203 -11.35 7.12 5.20
C VAL A 203 -11.51 8.47 4.50
N PRO A 204 -12.65 8.76 3.87
CA PRO A 204 -12.91 10.09 3.35
C PRO A 204 -12.67 11.19 4.39
N ALA A 205 -11.97 12.26 4.02
CA ALA A 205 -11.53 13.29 4.97
C ALA A 205 -12.70 14.00 5.69
N HIS A 206 -13.88 14.07 5.05
CA HIS A 206 -15.08 14.64 5.66
C HIS A 206 -15.65 13.79 6.81
N LEU A 207 -15.46 12.47 6.78
CA LEU A 207 -15.89 11.56 7.85
C LEU A 207 -14.95 11.60 9.04
N SER A 208 -13.65 11.79 8.81
CA SER A 208 -12.64 11.91 9.87
C SER A 208 -12.87 13.13 10.78
N SER A 209 -13.45 14.21 10.25
CA SER A 209 -13.74 15.43 11.02
C SER A 209 -14.93 15.30 11.97
N GLN A 210 -15.81 14.31 11.78
CA GLN A 210 -16.99 14.10 12.61
C GLN A 210 -16.68 13.28 13.88
N GLU A 211 -15.65 12.44 13.86
CA GLU A 211 -15.24 11.63 15.02
C GLU A 211 -14.43 12.43 16.07
N ALA A 212 -13.80 13.55 15.70
CA ALA A 212 -12.99 14.36 16.62
C ALA A 212 -13.81 15.25 17.58
N THR A 213 -15.14 15.21 17.48
CA THR A 213 -16.08 16.06 18.25
C THR A 213 -16.92 15.32 19.28
N HIS A 214 -16.63 14.05 19.58
CA HIS A 214 -17.33 13.26 20.59
C HIS A 214 -16.44 12.82 21.76
#